data_AF-A0A946N5E4-F1
#
_entry.id   AF-A0A946N5E4-F1
#
_cell.length_a   1.000
_cell.length_b   1.000
_cell.length_c   1.000
_cell.angle_alpha   90.00
_cell.angle_beta   90.00
_cell.angle_gamma   90.00
#
_symmetry.space_group_name_H-M   'P 1'
#
loop_
_entity.id
_entity.type
_entity.pdbx_description
1 polymer ?
#
loop_
_entity_poly.entity_id
_entity_poly.type
_entity_poly.pdbx_seq_one_letter_code
_entity_poly.pdbx_strand_id
1 'polypeptide(L)'
;MRVFRSRQKRGVHGQIKKELPRRSAIEPVIGHRKSDGHLDRNYLKDRNGDHVNAIVSDVGYNFRLILKWLRALLCKIIAAIWAVMMPITALRTAS
;
A
#
# COMPACT_ATOMS: atom_id res chain seq x y z
N MET A 1 -4.03 -30.25 -12.46
CA MET A 1 -3.84 -29.13 -11.51
C MET A 1 -5.21 -28.74 -10.95
N ARG A 2 -5.38 -28.62 -9.63
CA ARG A 2 -6.70 -28.28 -9.02
C ARG A 2 -6.80 -26.76 -8.88
N VAL A 3 -7.75 -26.14 -9.58
CA VAL A 3 -7.96 -24.68 -9.58
C VAL A 3 -9.03 -24.32 -8.56
N PHE A 4 -8.69 -23.50 -7.57
CA PHE A 4 -9.63 -22.98 -6.57
C PHE A 4 -10.16 -21.61 -7.02
N ARG A 5 -11.48 -21.44 -7.05
CA ARG A 5 -12.11 -20.16 -7.44
C ARG A 5 -12.36 -19.28 -6.21
N SER A 6 -12.36 -17.96 -6.41
CA SER A 6 -12.79 -17.01 -5.39
C SER A 6 -14.21 -17.36 -4.92
N ARG A 7 -14.49 -17.18 -3.62
CA ARG A 7 -15.77 -17.53 -2.98
C ARG A 7 -16.11 -19.04 -2.88
N GLN A 8 -15.21 -19.95 -3.27
CA GLN A 8 -15.41 -21.40 -3.09
C GLN A 8 -15.42 -21.77 -1.59
N LYS A 9 -16.55 -22.29 -1.09
CA LYS A 9 -16.73 -22.66 0.33
C LYS A 9 -16.46 -24.15 0.63
N ARG A 10 -16.62 -25.03 -0.37
CA ARG A 10 -16.48 -26.49 -0.23
C ARG A 10 -15.09 -26.96 -0.68
N GLY A 11 -14.48 -27.88 0.08
CA GLY A 11 -13.16 -28.45 -0.21
C GLY A 11 -11.96 -27.51 0.00
N VAL A 12 -12.16 -26.39 0.72
CA VAL A 12 -11.13 -25.37 1.01
C VAL A 12 -10.74 -25.48 2.47
N HIS A 13 -9.62 -26.14 2.76
CA HIS A 13 -9.18 -26.46 4.12
C HIS A 13 -7.72 -26.04 4.35
N GLY A 14 -7.32 -25.87 5.60
CA GLY A 14 -5.93 -25.53 5.97
C GLY A 14 -5.45 -24.19 5.40
N GLN A 15 -4.22 -24.16 4.89
CA GLN A 15 -3.58 -22.96 4.32
C GLN A 15 -4.37 -22.34 3.16
N ILE A 16 -5.04 -23.16 2.34
CA ILE A 16 -5.81 -22.70 1.18
C ILE A 16 -6.94 -21.76 1.62
N LYS A 17 -7.59 -22.04 2.76
CA LYS A 17 -8.63 -21.17 3.35
C LYS A 17 -8.09 -19.82 3.81
N LYS A 18 -6.83 -19.75 4.23
CA LYS A 18 -6.15 -18.50 4.62
C LYS A 18 -5.65 -17.71 3.41
N GLU A 19 -5.23 -18.40 2.35
CA GLU A 19 -4.71 -17.76 1.14
C GLU A 19 -5.81 -17.20 0.21
N LEU A 20 -6.94 -17.88 0.07
CA LEU A 20 -8.04 -17.46 -0.80
C LEU A 20 -8.52 -16.02 -0.50
N PRO A 21 -8.79 -15.62 0.76
CA PRO A 21 -9.15 -14.25 1.08
C PRO A 21 -8.03 -13.24 0.81
N ARG A 22 -6.77 -13.61 1.04
CA ARG A 22 -5.61 -12.74 0.76
C ARG A 22 -5.47 -12.47 -0.73
N ARG A 23 -5.70 -13.47 -1.58
CA ARG A 23 -5.72 -13.32 -3.04
C ARG A 23 -6.86 -12.41 -3.48
N SER A 24 -8.07 -12.63 -2.96
CA SER A 24 -9.21 -11.77 -3.27
C SER A 24 -9.03 -10.32 -2.82
N ALA A 25 -8.25 -10.05 -1.77
CA ALA A 25 -7.92 -8.69 -1.36
C ALA A 25 -6.93 -7.96 -2.29
N ILE A 26 -6.18 -8.71 -3.12
CA ILE A 26 -5.23 -8.14 -4.09
C ILE A 26 -5.95 -7.68 -5.36
N GLU A 27 -7.05 -8.34 -5.77
CA GLU A 27 -7.79 -7.97 -6.99
C GLU A 27 -8.28 -6.51 -7.00
N PRO A 28 -8.88 -5.96 -5.91
CA PRO A 28 -9.23 -4.56 -5.83
C PRO A 28 -8.02 -3.62 -5.93
N VAL A 29 -6.88 -4.01 -5.34
CA VAL A 29 -5.64 -3.21 -5.39
C VAL A 29 -5.09 -3.17 -6.82
N ILE A 30 -5.12 -4.29 -7.54
CA ILE A 30 -4.74 -4.36 -8.96
C ILE A 30 -5.71 -3.53 -9.80
N GLY A 31 -7.02 -3.64 -9.56
CA GLY A 31 -8.04 -2.87 -10.27
C GLY A 31 -7.84 -1.36 -10.09
N HIS A 32 -7.64 -0.91 -8.85
CA HIS A 32 -7.37 0.49 -8.52
C HIS A 32 -6.04 0.96 -9.11
N ARG A 33 -5.01 0.11 -9.11
CA ARG A 33 -3.74 0.42 -9.80
C ARG A 33 -3.90 0.53 -11.31
N LYS A 34 -4.77 -0.27 -11.91
CA LYS A 34 -5.03 -0.18 -13.34
C LYS A 34 -5.73 1.14 -13.68
N SER A 35 -6.75 1.54 -12.91
CA SER A 35 -7.51 2.78 -13.14
C SER A 35 -6.74 4.05 -12.78
N ASP A 36 -6.08 4.08 -11.62
CA ASP A 36 -5.51 5.31 -11.04
C ASP A 36 -3.99 5.38 -11.20
N GLY A 37 -3.35 4.24 -11.44
CA GLY A 37 -1.90 4.09 -11.44
C GLY A 37 -1.30 3.96 -12.83
N HIS A 38 -1.59 4.89 -13.74
CA HIS A 38 -0.98 5.04 -15.09
C HIS A 38 -0.80 3.76 -15.95
N LEU A 39 -1.37 2.63 -15.52
CA LEU A 39 -1.28 1.33 -16.18
C LEU A 39 -2.27 1.23 -17.34
N ASP A 40 -3.33 2.05 -17.32
CA ASP A 40 -4.35 2.10 -18.37
C ASP A 40 -3.82 2.76 -19.67
N ARG A 41 -2.79 3.60 -19.58
CA ARG A 41 -2.21 4.32 -20.72
C ARG A 41 -0.70 4.18 -20.74
N ASN A 42 -0.21 3.32 -21.63
CA ASN A 42 1.21 3.26 -21.94
C ASN A 42 1.55 4.18 -23.12
N TYR A 43 2.48 5.11 -22.91
CA TYR A 43 3.01 6.01 -23.93
C TYR A 43 4.29 5.49 -24.59
N LEU A 44 4.83 4.37 -24.10
CA LEU A 44 6.00 3.71 -24.65
C LEU A 44 5.61 2.82 -25.84
N LYS A 45 6.47 2.78 -26.84
CA LYS A 45 6.25 2.01 -28.07
C LYS A 45 6.43 0.50 -27.81
N ASP A 46 5.56 -0.29 -28.44
CA ASP A 46 5.62 -1.75 -28.52
C ASP A 46 5.48 -2.49 -27.17
N ARG A 47 5.43 -3.83 -27.24
CA ARG A 47 5.22 -4.69 -26.05
C ARG A 47 6.31 -4.58 -24.99
N ASN A 48 7.52 -4.24 -25.40
CA ASN A 48 8.60 -3.96 -24.46
C ASN A 48 8.29 -2.72 -23.61
N GLY A 49 7.68 -1.71 -24.21
CA GLY A 49 7.18 -0.53 -23.50
C GLY A 49 6.11 -0.89 -22.48
N ASP A 50 5.18 -1.79 -22.83
CA ASP A 50 4.11 -2.21 -21.92
C ASP A 50 4.67 -2.89 -20.67
N HIS A 51 5.66 -3.76 -20.84
CA HIS A 51 6.31 -4.46 -19.73
C HIS A 51 7.03 -3.48 -18.80
N VAL A 52 7.78 -2.53 -19.36
CA VAL A 52 8.50 -1.51 -18.58
C VAL A 52 7.52 -0.60 -17.84
N ASN A 53 6.44 -0.16 -18.50
CA ASN A 53 5.43 0.69 -17.87
C ASN A 53 4.77 -0.02 -16.67
N ALA A 54 4.47 -1.32 -16.82
CA ALA A 54 3.89 -2.11 -15.74
C ALA A 54 4.82 -2.23 -14.53
N ILE A 55 6.11 -2.51 -14.76
CA ILE A 55 7.12 -2.64 -13.70
C ILE A 55 7.32 -1.31 -12.97
N VAL A 56 7.55 -0.22 -13.70
CA VAL A 56 7.84 1.09 -13.11
C VAL A 56 6.62 1.63 -12.36
N SER A 57 5.41 1.42 -12.88
CA SER A 57 4.18 1.82 -12.19
C SER A 57 3.96 1.02 -10.89
N ASP A 58 4.31 -0.27 -10.87
CA ASP A 58 4.27 -1.08 -9.66
C ASP A 58 5.25 -0.57 -8.60
N VAL A 59 6.50 -0.32 -9.02
CA VAL A 59 7.56 0.25 -8.17
C VAL A 59 7.15 1.60 -7.60
N GLY A 60 6.60 2.50 -8.44
CA GLY A 60 6.15 3.82 -8.01
C GLY A 60 5.03 3.77 -6.96
N TYR A 61 4.12 2.81 -7.07
CA TYR A 61 3.10 2.58 -6.05
C TYR A 61 3.71 2.11 -4.72
N ASN A 62 4.68 1.20 -4.76
CA ASN A 62 5.37 0.75 -3.53
C ASN A 62 6.08 1.93 -2.85
N PHE A 63 6.80 2.76 -3.61
CA PHE A 63 7.40 3.99 -3.07
C PHE A 63 6.36 4.93 -2.45
N ARG A 64 5.18 5.10 -3.06
CA ARG A 64 4.10 5.91 -2.48
C ARG A 64 3.60 5.34 -1.15
N LEU A 65 3.55 4.02 -0.98
CA LEU A 65 3.20 3.39 0.29
C LEU A 65 4.26 3.63 1.37
N ILE A 66 5.54 3.48 1.03
CA ILE A 66 6.66 3.77 1.93
C ILE A 66 6.64 5.24 2.36
N LEU A 67 6.45 6.17 1.42
CA LEU A 67 6.37 7.60 1.72
C LEU A 67 5.18 7.95 2.61
N LYS A 68 4.02 7.30 2.43
CA LYS A 68 2.86 7.46 3.33
C LYS A 68 3.20 7.03 4.76
N TRP A 69 3.86 5.88 4.91
CA TRP A 69 4.33 5.40 6.21
C TRP A 69 5.34 6.33 6.86
N LEU A 70 6.34 6.78 6.08
CA LEU A 70 7.36 7.70 6.55
C LEU A 70 6.73 9.03 7.00
N ARG A 71 5.78 9.57 6.23
CA ARG A 71 5.04 10.78 6.60
C ARG A 71 4.29 10.60 7.93
N ALA A 72 3.60 9.48 8.11
CA ALA A 72 2.90 9.20 9.36
C ALA A 72 3.86 9.08 10.56
N LEU A 73 5.02 8.44 10.37
CA LEU A 73 6.07 8.37 11.38
C LEU A 73 6.61 9.75 11.74
N LEU A 74 6.89 10.59 10.74
CA LEU A 74 7.38 11.95 10.92
C LEU A 74 6.38 12.81 11.71
N CYS A 75 5.09 12.72 11.39
CA CYS A 75 4.03 13.39 12.15
C CYS A 75 4.00 12.94 13.62
N LYS A 76 4.20 11.64 13.90
CA LYS A 76 4.27 11.13 15.28
C LYS A 76 5.49 11.66 16.04
N ILE A 77 6.65 11.73 15.39
CA ILE A 77 7.88 12.27 15.98
C ILE A 77 7.67 13.75 16.33
N ILE A 78 7.14 14.53 15.39
CA ILE A 78 6.83 15.95 15.62
C ILE A 78 5.85 16.08 16.78
N ALA A 79 4.74 15.35 16.77
CA ALA A 79 3.75 15.40 17.86
C ALA A 79 4.36 15.05 19.23
N ALA A 80 5.26 14.06 19.28
CA ALA A 80 5.97 13.70 20.51
C ALA A 80 6.89 14.82 20.99
N ILE A 81 7.65 15.46 20.09
CA ILE A 81 8.50 16.62 20.42
C ILE A 81 7.64 17.77 20.96
N TRP A 82 6.54 18.11 20.29
CA TRP A 82 5.61 19.15 20.75
C TRP A 82 5.02 18.83 22.13
N ALA A 83 4.62 17.58 22.36
CA ALA A 83 4.08 17.14 23.64
C ALA A 83 5.09 17.23 24.80
N VAL A 84 6.38 17.05 24.53
CA VAL A 84 7.45 17.25 25.53
C VAL A 84 7.75 18.72 25.75
N MET A 85 7.71 19.54 24.70
CA MET A 85 8.04 20.97 24.80
C MET A 85 6.96 21.78 25.54
N MET A 86 5.67 21.53 25.28
CA MET A 86 4.55 22.27 25.89
C MET A 86 4.54 22.32 27.44
N PRO A 87 4.75 21.22 28.18
CA PRO A 87 4.75 21.26 29.64
C PRO A 87 5.98 21.98 30.21
N ILE A 88 7.13 21.93 29.52
CA ILE A 88 8.38 22.57 29.97
C ILE A 88 8.26 24.10 29.93
N THR A 89 7.66 24.66 28.87
CA THR A 89 7.42 26.10 28.77
C THR A 89 6.43 26.60 29.81
N ALA A 90 5.35 25.84 30.07
CA ALA A 90 4.35 26.21 31.08
C ALA A 90 4.92 26.29 32.51
N LEU A 91 5.81 25.36 32.87
CA LEU A 91 6.51 25.38 34.16
C LEU A 91 7.51 26.55 34.27
N ARG A 92 8.12 26.94 33.15
CA ARG A 92 9.10 28.04 33.09
C ARG A 92 8.48 29.43 33.18
N THR A 93 7.24 29.60 32.73
CA THR A 93 6.49 30.86 32.84
C THR A 93 5.79 31.05 34.20
N ALA A 94 5.67 29.97 34.99
CA ALA A 94 5.02 29.98 36.30
C ALA A 94 6.00 30.21 37.47
N SER A 95 7.30 30.41 37.18
CA SER A 95 8.37 30.66 38.15
C SER A 95 9.03 32.01 37.89
#